data_AF-A0A3C0BD38-F1
#
_entry.id   AF-A0A3C0BD38-F1
#
_cell.length_a   1.000
_cell.length_b   1.000
_cell.length_c   1.000
_cell.angle_alpha   90.00
_cell.angle_beta   90.00
_cell.angle_gamma   90.00
#
_symmetry.space_group_name_H-M   'P 1'
#
loop_
_entity.id
_entity.type
_entity.pdbx_description
1 polymer ?
#
loop_
_entity_poly.entity_id
_entity_poly.type
_entity_poly.pdbx_seq_one_letter_code
_entity_poly.pdbx_strand_id
1 'polypeptide(L)'
;PFIEGDGTGVDIWAASVRVFDAAVAKAYGNKRKIRWKEVLAGEKAFNKTGNWLPEETLEDFRKYIVGIKGPLTTPVGGGIRSLNVALRQQLDLYVCLRPVRWFKGVPSPVKEPSKVDMHIFRENTEDI
;
A
#
# COMPACT_ATOMS: atom_id res chain seq x y z
N PRO A 1 -8.80 -4.99 -4.36
CA PRO A 1 -8.88 -3.51 -4.46
C PRO A 1 -7.49 -2.92 -4.55
N PHE A 2 -7.31 -1.81 -5.28
CA PHE A 2 -6.09 -1.04 -5.23
C PHE A 2 -6.38 0.45 -5.12
N ILE A 3 -5.55 1.16 -4.37
CA ILE A 3 -5.51 2.64 -4.36
C ILE A 3 -4.26 3.05 -5.14
N GLU A 4 -4.43 3.84 -6.20
CA GLU A 4 -3.30 4.33 -7.02
C GLU A 4 -2.27 5.11 -6.17
N GLY A 5 -2.77 5.92 -5.23
CA GLY A 5 -1.97 6.77 -4.35
C GLY A 5 -1.77 8.18 -4.90
N ASP A 6 -1.31 9.06 -4.03
CA ASP A 6 -1.05 10.47 -4.33
C ASP A 6 0.39 10.68 -4.83
N GLY A 7 0.67 11.83 -5.46
CA GLY A 7 2.01 12.19 -5.93
C GLY A 7 2.60 11.12 -6.86
N THR A 8 3.71 10.50 -6.45
CA THR A 8 4.40 9.46 -7.24
C THR A 8 3.63 8.14 -7.34
N GLY A 9 2.48 8.01 -6.65
CA GLY A 9 1.64 6.81 -6.72
C GLY A 9 1.21 6.43 -8.14
N VAL A 10 0.88 7.42 -8.97
CA VAL A 10 0.47 7.21 -10.38
C VAL A 10 1.56 6.48 -11.17
N ASP A 11 2.81 6.94 -11.05
CA ASP A 11 3.95 6.34 -11.76
C ASP A 11 4.28 4.95 -11.22
N ILE A 12 4.30 4.81 -9.89
CA ILE A 12 4.66 3.55 -9.21
C ILE A 12 3.61 2.47 -9.53
N TRP A 13 2.32 2.80 -9.47
CA TRP A 13 1.25 1.84 -9.73
C TRP A 13 1.27 1.37 -11.18
N ALA A 14 1.42 2.30 -12.13
CA ALA A 14 1.49 1.98 -13.55
C ALA A 14 2.64 1.01 -13.88
N ALA A 15 3.78 1.12 -13.19
CA ALA A 15 4.87 0.16 -13.29
C ALA A 15 4.58 -1.16 -12.56
N SER A 16 4.09 -1.09 -11.32
CA SER A 16 3.87 -2.25 -10.45
C SER A 16 2.87 -3.25 -11.04
N VAL A 17 1.74 -2.76 -11.56
CA VAL A 17 0.69 -3.61 -12.13
C VAL A 17 1.21 -4.47 -13.30
N ARG A 18 2.08 -3.91 -14.14
CA ARG A 18 2.70 -4.64 -15.26
C ARG A 18 3.62 -5.77 -14.77
N VAL A 19 4.39 -5.51 -13.72
CA VAL A 19 5.28 -6.53 -13.13
C VAL A 19 4.47 -7.65 -12.50
N PHE A 20 3.40 -7.33 -11.76
CA PHE A 20 2.53 -8.34 -11.15
C PHE A 20 1.82 -9.20 -12.21
N ASP A 21 1.21 -8.58 -13.22
CA ASP A 21 0.51 -9.28 -14.28
C ASP A 21 1.47 -10.20 -15.07
N ALA A 22 2.67 -9.71 -15.39
CA ALA A 22 3.70 -10.51 -16.06
C ALA A 22 4.18 -11.69 -15.20
N ALA A 23 4.36 -11.49 -13.89
CA ALA A 23 4.75 -12.55 -12.97
C ALA A 23 3.68 -13.64 -12.86
N VAL A 24 2.41 -13.26 -12.74
CA VAL A 24 1.28 -14.20 -12.69
C VAL A 24 1.17 -14.97 -14.01
N ALA A 25 1.24 -14.28 -15.16
CA ALA A 25 1.20 -14.92 -16.47
C ALA A 25 2.36 -15.89 -16.67
N LYS A 26 3.58 -15.53 -16.24
CA LYS A 26 4.76 -16.40 -16.32
C LYS A 26 4.63 -17.64 -15.43
N ALA A 27 4.09 -17.50 -14.22
CA ALA A 27 3.96 -18.60 -13.27
C ALA A 27 2.81 -19.56 -13.60
N TYR A 28 1.71 -19.05 -14.18
CA TYR A 28 0.47 -19.82 -14.31
C TYR A 28 -0.09 -19.89 -15.75
N GLY A 29 0.57 -19.27 -16.73
CA GLY A 29 0.01 -19.06 -18.06
C GLY A 29 -1.32 -18.30 -17.99
N ASN A 30 -2.30 -18.73 -18.77
CA ASN A 30 -3.64 -18.13 -18.79
C ASN A 30 -4.60 -18.68 -17.72
N LYS A 31 -4.13 -19.54 -16.80
CA LYS A 31 -4.99 -20.19 -15.80
C LYS A 31 -5.37 -19.28 -14.65
N ARG A 32 -4.59 -18.22 -14.39
CA ARG A 32 -4.84 -17.26 -13.31
C ARG A 32 -4.63 -15.84 -13.81
N LYS A 33 -5.46 -14.92 -13.31
CA LYS A 33 -5.36 -13.49 -13.59
C LYS A 33 -5.88 -12.71 -12.39
N ILE A 34 -5.20 -11.62 -12.04
CA ILE A 34 -5.72 -10.67 -11.06
C ILE A 34 -6.69 -9.73 -11.76
N ARG A 35 -7.90 -9.57 -11.21
CA ARG A 35 -8.82 -8.52 -11.64
C ARG A 35 -8.67 -7.34 -10.70
N TRP A 36 -7.98 -6.31 -11.17
CA TRP A 36 -7.76 -5.09 -10.41
C TRP A 36 -9.05 -4.27 -10.34
N LYS A 37 -9.45 -3.90 -9.12
CA LYS A 37 -10.57 -2.98 -8.84
C LYS A 37 -9.98 -1.73 -8.19
N GLU A 38 -10.01 -0.61 -8.90
CA GLU A 38 -9.59 0.67 -8.32
C GLU A 38 -10.60 1.12 -7.26
N VAL A 39 -10.09 1.63 -6.14
CA VAL A 39 -10.86 2.30 -5.08
C VAL A 39 -10.17 3.61 -4.73
N LEU A 40 -10.93 4.57 -4.19
CA LEU A 40 -10.46 5.94 -3.99
C LEU A 40 -9.99 6.17 -2.54
N ALA A 41 -8.82 6.79 -2.38
CA ALA A 41 -8.42 7.44 -1.13
C ALA A 41 -7.44 8.57 -1.45
N GLY A 42 -7.22 9.48 -0.49
CA GLY A 42 -6.27 10.58 -0.65
C GLY A 42 -6.80 11.73 -1.48
N GLU A 43 -5.89 12.47 -2.10
CA GLU A 43 -6.19 13.65 -2.91
C GLU A 43 -7.11 13.31 -4.08
N LYS A 44 -6.88 12.16 -4.73
CA LYS A 44 -7.73 11.67 -5.82
C LYS A 44 -9.19 11.46 -5.38
N ALA A 45 -9.40 10.98 -4.15
CA ALA A 45 -10.73 10.80 -3.60
C ALA A 45 -11.39 12.13 -3.25
N PHE A 46 -10.64 13.02 -2.59
CA PHE A 46 -11.13 14.33 -2.19
C PHE A 46 -11.55 15.17 -3.40
N ASN A 47 -10.71 15.22 -4.45
CA ASN A 47 -11.03 15.98 -5.67
C ASN A 47 -12.25 15.44 -6.41
N LYS A 48 -12.56 14.14 -6.30
CA LYS A 48 -13.70 13.52 -6.98
C LYS A 48 -15.00 13.54 -6.17
N THR A 49 -14.88 13.43 -4.84
CA THR A 49 -16.03 13.12 -3.97
C THR A 49 -16.20 14.09 -2.80
N GLY A 50 -15.23 14.97 -2.56
CA GLY A 50 -15.16 15.80 -1.35
C GLY A 50 -14.75 15.03 -0.08
N ASN A 51 -14.48 13.72 -0.18
CA ASN A 51 -14.08 12.88 0.94
C ASN A 51 -12.70 12.25 0.71
N TRP A 52 -11.82 12.33 1.70
CA TRP A 52 -10.46 11.76 1.67
C TRP A 52 -10.42 10.23 1.76
N LEU A 53 -11.41 9.63 2.43
CA LEU A 53 -11.55 8.18 2.56
C LEU A 53 -13.05 7.81 2.50
N PRO A 54 -13.60 7.60 1.29
CA PRO A 54 -14.96 7.11 1.10
C PRO A 54 -15.20 5.77 1.81
N GLU A 55 -16.38 5.59 2.42
CA GLU A 55 -16.72 4.32 3.11
C GLU A 55 -16.73 3.13 2.14
N GLU A 56 -17.16 3.34 0.88
CA GLU A 56 -17.11 2.31 -0.17
C GLU A 56 -15.71 1.68 -0.32
N THR A 57 -14.66 2.48 -0.15
CA THR A 57 -13.27 1.98 -0.17
C THR A 57 -13.04 0.98 0.96
N LEU A 58 -13.49 1.29 2.18
CA LEU A 58 -13.36 0.40 3.34
C LEU A 58 -14.21 -0.87 3.17
N GLU A 59 -15.45 -0.73 2.69
CA GLU A 59 -16.33 -1.86 2.39
C GLU A 59 -15.69 -2.82 1.37
N ASP A 60 -15.07 -2.28 0.32
CA ASP A 60 -14.36 -3.08 -0.66
C ASP A 60 -13.14 -3.80 -0.06
N PHE A 61 -12.35 -3.13 0.78
CA PHE A 61 -11.23 -3.79 1.46
C PHE A 61 -11.72 -4.92 2.37
N ARG A 62 -12.80 -4.71 3.14
CA ARG A 62 -13.42 -5.76 3.97
C ARG A 62 -13.95 -6.93 3.12
N LYS A 63 -14.61 -6.64 2.00
CA LYS A 63 -15.21 -7.65 1.12
C LYS A 63 -14.17 -8.49 0.38
N TYR A 64 -13.14 -7.87 -0.17
CA TYR A 64 -12.17 -8.53 -1.03
C TYR A 64 -10.91 -9.02 -0.29
N ILE A 65 -10.77 -8.67 1.01
CA ILE A 65 -9.78 -9.17 1.98
C ILE A 65 -8.34 -8.73 1.70
N VAL A 66 -7.92 -8.71 0.44
CA VAL A 66 -6.59 -8.33 -0.01
C VAL A 66 -6.67 -7.09 -0.89
N GLY A 67 -5.87 -6.09 -0.55
CA GLY A 67 -5.63 -4.97 -1.45
C GLY A 67 -4.26 -4.33 -1.25
N ILE A 68 -3.94 -3.43 -2.16
CA ILE A 68 -2.64 -2.78 -2.27
C ILE A 68 -2.84 -1.28 -2.45
N LYS A 69 -1.90 -0.47 -1.97
CA LYS A 69 -1.99 0.99 -2.13
C LYS A 69 -0.65 1.63 -2.44
N GLY A 70 -0.67 2.67 -3.26
CA GLY A 70 0.41 3.64 -3.38
C GLY A 70 0.53 4.53 -2.13
N PRO A 71 1.46 5.50 -2.12
CA PRO A 71 1.57 6.48 -1.04
C PRO A 71 0.30 7.33 -0.92
N LEU A 72 -0.02 7.81 0.29
CA LEU A 72 -1.14 8.75 0.51
C LEU A 72 -0.63 9.95 1.30
N THR A 73 -0.96 11.14 0.83
CA THR A 73 -0.58 12.40 1.46
C THR A 73 -1.39 12.57 2.75
N THR A 74 -0.70 12.84 3.86
CA THR A 74 -1.34 13.26 5.11
C THR A 74 -0.99 14.73 5.34
N PRO A 75 -1.95 15.66 5.31
CA PRO A 75 -1.68 17.07 5.56
C PRO A 75 -1.17 17.26 6.99
N VAL A 76 -0.08 18.03 7.16
CA VAL A 76 0.50 18.32 8.47
C VAL A 76 -0.27 19.48 9.11
N GLY A 77 -0.68 19.33 10.38
CA GLY A 77 -1.27 20.39 11.19
C GLY A 77 -2.77 20.69 10.98
N GLY A 78 -3.45 20.01 10.05
CA GLY A 78 -4.83 20.32 9.64
C GLY A 78 -5.95 19.55 10.34
N GLY A 79 -5.70 18.85 11.45
CA GLY A 79 -6.75 18.16 12.23
C GLY A 79 -7.31 16.87 11.62
N ILE A 80 -6.82 16.42 10.46
CA ILE A 80 -7.20 15.12 9.89
C ILE A 80 -6.21 14.05 10.37
N ARG A 81 -6.73 13.01 11.04
CA ARG A 81 -5.95 11.83 11.44
C ARG A 81 -5.41 11.15 10.17
N SER A 82 -4.15 10.70 10.18
CA SER A 82 -3.52 10.13 8.96
C SER A 82 -4.39 9.07 8.30
N LEU A 83 -4.62 9.19 6.99
CA LEU A 83 -5.42 8.22 6.20
C LEU A 83 -4.85 6.81 6.29
N ASN A 84 -3.51 6.70 6.37
CA ASN A 84 -2.86 5.40 6.54
C ASN A 84 -3.16 4.80 7.91
N VAL A 85 -3.24 5.61 8.97
CA VAL A 85 -3.62 5.17 10.33
C VAL A 85 -5.11 4.81 10.37
N ALA A 86 -5.97 5.64 9.78
CA ALA A 86 -7.41 5.39 9.68
C ALA A 86 -7.70 4.04 9.00
N LEU A 87 -7.08 3.77 7.84
CA LEU A 87 -7.20 2.48 7.16
C LEU A 87 -6.81 1.29 8.05
N ARG A 88 -5.72 1.41 8.82
CA ARG A 88 -5.25 0.32 9.68
C ARG A 88 -6.21 0.05 10.82
N GLN A 89 -6.66 1.11 11.50
CA GLN A 89 -7.57 1.00 12.64
C GLN A 89 -8.96 0.51 12.19
N GLN A 90 -9.52 1.05 11.10
CA GLN A 90 -10.87 0.69 10.64
C GLN A 90 -10.96 -0.70 10.00
N LEU A 91 -9.83 -1.27 9.60
CA LEU A 91 -9.72 -2.62 9.05
C LEU A 91 -9.05 -3.61 10.03
N ASP A 92 -8.76 -3.17 11.26
CA ASP A 92 -8.10 -3.96 12.30
C ASP A 92 -6.81 -4.67 11.83
N LEU A 93 -5.99 -3.96 11.06
CA LEU A 93 -4.72 -4.47 10.52
C LEU A 93 -3.62 -4.35 11.59
N TYR A 94 -3.76 -5.12 12.67
CA TYR A 94 -2.94 -5.02 13.90
C TYR A 94 -1.44 -5.32 13.71
N VAL A 95 -1.04 -5.99 12.62
CA VAL A 95 0.38 -6.21 12.29
C VAL A 95 0.84 -5.30 11.15
N CYS A 96 1.83 -4.45 11.42
CA CYS A 96 2.66 -3.82 10.39
C CYS A 96 3.95 -4.64 10.21
N LEU A 97 3.91 -5.59 9.25
CA LEU A 97 5.05 -6.43 8.90
C LEU A 97 6.00 -5.71 7.95
N ARG A 98 7.29 -5.61 8.32
CA ARG A 98 8.33 -4.99 7.48
C ARG A 98 9.56 -5.91 7.36
N PRO A 99 9.64 -6.75 6.32
CA PRO A 99 10.86 -7.46 6.01
C PRO A 99 11.91 -6.47 5.49
N VAL A 100 13.10 -6.49 6.07
CA VAL A 100 14.23 -5.64 5.70
C VAL A 100 15.41 -6.53 5.35
N ARG A 101 15.77 -6.55 4.07
CA ARG A 101 16.93 -7.26 3.54
C ARG A 101 17.66 -6.40 2.52
N TRP A 102 18.96 -6.59 2.40
CA TRP A 102 19.73 -5.94 1.35
C TRP A 102 19.64 -6.69 0.02
N PHE A 103 19.59 -5.95 -1.08
CA PHE A 103 19.68 -6.47 -2.43
C PHE A 103 21.05 -6.17 -3.01
N LYS A 104 21.70 -7.18 -3.57
CA LYS A 104 23.07 -7.06 -4.10
C LYS A 104 23.14 -5.94 -5.13
N GLY A 105 24.06 -5.00 -4.93
CA GLY A 105 24.30 -3.86 -5.82
C GLY A 105 23.57 -2.58 -5.41
N VAL A 106 22.65 -2.61 -4.44
CA VAL A 106 22.04 -1.39 -3.91
C VAL A 106 23.08 -0.61 -3.09
N PRO A 107 23.36 0.67 -3.42
CA PRO A 107 24.28 1.50 -2.65
C PRO A 107 23.86 1.57 -1.18
N SER A 108 24.84 1.56 -0.27
CA SER A 108 24.58 1.56 1.17
C SER A 108 25.51 2.50 1.92
N PRO A 109 25.02 3.20 2.96
CA PRO A 109 25.87 4.02 3.82
C PRO A 109 26.65 3.21 4.87
N VAL A 110 26.36 1.91 5.04
CA VAL A 110 27.04 1.03 6.01
C VAL A 110 28.02 0.08 5.32
N LYS A 111 29.02 -0.41 6.06
CA LYS A 111 30.09 -1.26 5.51
C LYS A 111 29.62 -2.66 5.12
N GLU A 112 28.71 -3.27 5.88
CA GLU A 112 28.30 -4.67 5.70
C GLU A 112 26.76 -4.81 5.56
N PRO A 113 26.13 -4.22 4.53
CA PRO A 113 24.68 -4.25 4.39
C PRO A 113 24.12 -5.65 4.11
N SER A 114 24.93 -6.56 3.59
CA SER A 114 24.56 -7.95 3.34
C SER A 114 24.23 -8.75 4.61
N LYS A 115 24.63 -8.27 5.79
CA LYS A 115 24.27 -8.89 7.08
C LYS A 115 22.86 -8.53 7.55
N VAL A 116 22.18 -7.60 6.88
CA VAL A 116 20.81 -7.21 7.21
C VAL A 116 19.82 -8.20 6.59
N ASP A 117 19.21 -9.01 7.45
CA ASP A 117 18.08 -9.88 7.13
C ASP A 117 17.16 -10.00 8.36
N MET A 118 16.13 -9.16 8.42
CA MET A 118 15.27 -9.02 9.60
C MET A 118 13.80 -8.93 9.21
N HIS A 119 12.93 -9.40 10.10
CA HIS A 119 11.48 -9.23 9.99
C HIS A 119 11.00 -8.42 11.20
N ILE A 120 10.49 -7.22 10.93
CA ILE A 120 9.96 -6.35 11.99
C ILE A 120 8.45 -6.55 12.06
N PHE A 121 7.97 -6.93 13.24
CA PHE A 121 6.55 -6.98 13.60
C PHE A 121 6.25 -5.78 14.48
N ARG A 122 5.61 -4.75 13.90
CA ARG A 122 5.21 -3.54 14.61
C ARG A 122 3.71 -3.61 14.91
N GLU A 123 3.33 -3.39 16.17
CA GLU A 123 1.94 -3.15 16.60
C GLU A 123 1.35 -1.94 15.85
N ASN A 124 0.10 -2.05 15.39
CA ASN A 124 -0.41 -1.15 14.34
C ASN A 124 -1.87 -0.71 14.54
N THR A 125 -2.42 -0.99 15.71
CA THR A 125 -3.80 -0.65 16.13
C THR A 125 -3.84 0.29 17.32
N GLU A 126 -2.81 0.27 18.16
CA GLU A 126 -2.66 1.08 19.37
C GLU A 126 -1.48 2.06 19.25
N ASP A 127 -1.04 2.60 20.38
CA ASP A 127 0.01 3.63 20.51
C ASP A 127 -0.38 5.05 20.01
N ILE A 128 0.49 6.04 20.26
CA ILE A 128 0.28 7.49 19.94
C ILE A 128 0.40 7.77 18.44
#